data_AF-A0AB39X429-F1
#
_entry.id   AF-A0AB39X429-F1
#
_cell.length_a   1.000
_cell.length_b   1.000
_cell.length_c   1.000
_cell.angle_alpha   90.00
_cell.angle_beta   90.00
_cell.angle_gamma   90.00
#
_symmetry.space_group_name_H-M   'P 1'
#
loop_
_entity.id
_entity.type
_entity.pdbx_description
1 polymer ?
#
loop_
_entity_poly.entity_id
_entity_poly.type
_entity_poly.pdbx_seq_one_letter_code
_entity_poly.pdbx_strand_id
1 'polypeptide(L)'
;MHYLEIALLVISFLLIVTGATLFVLARSYVKKEMFENFYGGKNAIYGGFRIFKYEYYQSDKLWVCTSLRVVFIGLLMVFPLTYMLAK
;
A
#
# COMPACT_ATOMS: atom_id res chain seq x y z
N MET A 1 -29.41 1.17 -0.50
CA MET A 1 -28.37 0.16 -0.23
C MET A 1 -27.56 -0.14 -1.49
N HIS A 2 -28.20 -0.54 -2.60
CA HIS A 2 -27.50 -0.94 -3.84
C HIS A 2 -26.47 0.08 -4.39
N TYR A 3 -26.80 1.38 -4.41
CA TYR A 3 -25.87 2.43 -4.88
C TYR A 3 -24.65 2.62 -3.95
N LEU A 4 -24.83 2.40 -2.64
CA LEU A 4 -23.75 2.53 -1.65
C LEU A 4 -22.77 1.35 -1.76
N GLU A 5 -23.28 0.14 -1.96
CA GLU A 5 -22.46 -1.06 -2.22
C GLU A 5 -21.65 -0.90 -3.51
N ILE A 6 -22.28 -0.43 -4.60
CA ILE A 6 -21.58 -0.14 -5.86
C ILE A 6 -20.48 0.90 -5.63
N ALA A 7 -20.77 1.97 -4.90
CA ALA A 7 -19.78 2.99 -4.59
C ALA A 7 -18.58 2.41 -3.79
N LEU A 8 -18.83 1.56 -2.80
CA LEU A 8 -17.77 0.91 -2.01
C LEU A 8 -16.93 -0.07 -2.85
N LEU A 9 -17.55 -0.79 -3.79
CA LEU A 9 -16.83 -1.66 -4.72
C LEU A 9 -15.93 -0.85 -5.65
N VAL A 10 -16.43 0.26 -6.20
CA VAL A 10 -15.63 1.17 -7.05
C VAL A 10 -14.48 1.78 -6.26
N ILE A 11 -14.72 2.24 -5.02
CA ILE A 11 -13.68 2.78 -4.15
C ILE A 11 -12.62 1.71 -3.84
N SER A 12 -13.04 0.49 -3.54
CA SER A 12 -12.13 -0.64 -3.29
C SER A 12 -11.25 -0.94 -4.50
N PHE A 13 -11.84 -1.00 -5.69
CA PHE A 13 -11.11 -1.22 -6.93
C PHE A 13 -10.06 -0.13 -7.18
N LEU A 14 -10.45 1.14 -7.03
CA LEU A 14 -9.53 2.27 -7.21
C LEU A 14 -8.39 2.25 -6.19
N LEU A 15 -8.68 1.94 -4.92
CA LEU A 15 -7.66 1.81 -3.88
C LEU A 15 -6.69 0.66 -4.15
N ILE A 16 -7.17 -0.49 -4.63
CA ILE A 16 -6.31 -1.64 -4.97
C ILE A 16 -5.38 -1.28 -6.14
N VAL A 17 -5.93 -0.72 -7.23
CA VAL A 17 -5.13 -0.31 -8.40
C VAL A 17 -4.09 0.75 -8.01
N THR A 18 -4.50 1.75 -7.22
CA THR A 18 -3.58 2.80 -6.73
C THR A 18 -2.53 2.22 -5.79
N GLY A 19 -2.90 1.28 -4.93
CA GLY A 19 -1.97 0.60 -4.04
C GLY A 19 -0.92 -0.19 -4.81
N ALA A 20 -1.34 -0.92 -5.86
CA ALA A 20 -0.42 -1.69 -6.70
C ALA A 20 0.56 -0.80 -7.47
N THR A 21 0.09 0.30 -8.06
CA THR A 21 0.97 1.25 -8.78
C THR A 21 1.95 1.93 -7.83
N LEU A 22 1.49 2.38 -6.66
CA LEU A 22 2.35 2.95 -5.63
C LEU A 22 3.36 1.93 -5.09
N PHE A 23 3.00 0.65 -5.00
CA PHE A 23 3.91 -0.41 -4.57
C PHE A 23 5.05 -0.64 -5.57
N VAL A 24 4.73 -0.62 -6.87
CA VAL A 24 5.73 -0.68 -7.94
C VAL A 24 6.62 0.56 -7.94
N LEU A 25 6.04 1.76 -7.78
CA LEU A 25 6.78 3.02 -7.70
C LEU A 25 7.69 3.08 -6.46
N ALA A 26 7.17 2.65 -5.31
CA ALA A 26 7.94 2.56 -4.07
C ALA A 26 9.21 1.72 -4.25
N ARG A 27 9.10 0.60 -4.98
CA ARG A 27 10.25 -0.24 -5.33
C ARG A 27 11.37 0.54 -6.02
N SER A 28 11.02 1.47 -6.90
CA SER A 28 11.96 2.29 -7.67
C SER A 28 12.53 3.48 -6.89
N TYR A 29 11.87 3.91 -5.82
CA TYR A 29 12.23 5.11 -5.04
C TYR A 29 12.86 4.82 -3.67
N VAL A 30 12.88 3.55 -3.29
CA VAL A 30 13.62 3.08 -2.14
C VAL A 30 15.12 3.12 -2.43
N LYS A 31 15.93 3.55 -1.44
CA LYS A 31 17.39 3.58 -1.54
C LYS A 31 17.94 2.18 -1.88
N LYS A 32 18.91 2.11 -2.81
CA LYS A 32 19.49 0.83 -3.31
C LYS A 32 20.00 -0.11 -2.19
N GLU A 33 20.48 0.45 -1.08
CA GLU A 33 20.93 -0.28 0.12
C GLU A 33 19.86 -1.21 0.74
N MET A 34 18.58 -0.99 0.42
CA MET A 34 17.47 -1.84 0.85
C MET A 34 17.41 -3.17 0.07
N PHE A 35 17.88 -3.20 -1.19
CA PHE A 35 17.86 -4.38 -2.06
C PHE A 35 19.06 -5.30 -1.86
N GLU A 36 20.22 -4.77 -1.49
CA GLU A 36 21.41 -5.59 -1.22
C GLU A 36 21.20 -6.48 0.02
N ASN A 37 20.44 -6.00 1.02
CA ASN A 37 20.00 -6.79 2.17
C ASN A 37 18.78 -7.69 1.89
N PHE A 38 18.20 -7.62 0.69
CA PHE A 38 16.97 -8.33 0.31
C PHE A 38 17.26 -9.71 -0.32
N TYR A 39 18.39 -9.85 -1.00
CA TYR A 39 18.82 -11.12 -1.60
C TYR A 39 19.40 -12.13 -0.59
N GLY A 40 19.68 -11.69 0.65
CA GLY A 40 20.32 -12.50 1.70
C GLY A 40 19.37 -13.21 2.68
N GLY A 41 18.32 -13.91 2.22
CA GLY A 41 17.51 -14.82 3.05
C GLY A 41 16.73 -14.19 4.24
N LYS A 42 15.77 -14.94 4.81
CA LYS A 42 14.83 -14.65 5.96
C LYS A 42 14.12 -13.27 6.02
N ASN A 43 14.53 -12.27 5.26
CA ASN A 43 14.07 -10.88 5.30
C ASN A 43 13.07 -10.55 4.19
N ALA A 44 12.68 -11.47 3.32
CA ALA A 44 11.69 -11.21 2.27
C ALA A 44 10.33 -10.74 2.85
N ILE A 45 9.91 -11.33 3.97
CA ILE A 45 8.66 -10.96 4.68
C ILE A 45 8.85 -9.61 5.41
N TYR A 46 9.97 -9.41 6.10
CA TYR A 46 10.28 -8.15 6.77
C TYR A 46 10.56 -6.99 5.81
N GLY A 47 11.00 -7.29 4.59
CA GLY A 47 11.24 -6.33 3.51
C GLY A 47 9.95 -5.69 3.01
N GLY A 48 8.84 -6.43 3.00
CA GLY A 48 7.51 -5.88 2.71
C GLY A 48 7.08 -4.80 3.71
N PHE A 49 7.35 -5.00 5.00
CA PHE A 49 7.04 -4.01 6.04
C PHE A 49 7.95 -2.77 5.99
N ARG A 50 9.17 -2.90 5.48
CA ARG A 50 10.10 -1.76 5.31
C ARG A 50 9.62 -0.77 4.26
N ILE A 51 8.82 -1.20 3.27
CA ILE A 51 8.22 -0.32 2.26
C ILE A 51 7.31 0.74 2.90
N PHE A 52 6.81 0.49 4.11
CA PHE A 52 6.02 1.47 4.86
C PHE A 52 6.86 2.37 5.75
N LYS A 53 8.20 2.32 5.78
CA LYS A 53 9.01 3.20 6.62
C LYS A 53 9.72 4.28 5.78
N TYR A 54 9.58 5.54 6.21
CA TYR A 54 10.16 6.71 5.54
C TYR A 54 11.69 6.65 5.42
N GLU A 55 12.36 6.02 6.38
CA GLU A 55 13.84 5.92 6.47
C GLU A 55 14.49 5.32 5.20
N TYR A 56 13.74 4.49 4.47
CA TYR A 56 14.23 3.80 3.27
C TYR A 56 13.96 4.53 1.95
N TYR A 57 13.23 5.65 1.96
CA TYR A 57 12.93 6.40 0.75
C TYR A 57 13.95 7.51 0.54
N GLN A 58 14.13 7.91 -0.72
CA GLN A 58 14.81 9.15 -1.05
C GLN A 58 14.05 10.34 -0.46
N SER A 59 14.77 11.38 -0.02
CA SER A 59 14.20 12.53 0.70
C SER A 59 13.13 13.28 -0.10
N ASP A 60 13.23 13.29 -1.43
CA ASP A 60 12.28 13.90 -2.35
C ASP A 60 11.08 12.98 -2.71
N LYS A 61 11.11 11.70 -2.30
CA LYS A 61 10.10 10.69 -2.63
C LYS A 61 9.30 10.16 -1.43
N LEU A 62 9.41 10.83 -0.28
CA LEU A 62 8.68 10.47 0.96
C LEU A 62 7.15 10.40 0.76
N TRP A 63 6.63 11.21 -0.16
CA TRP A 63 5.20 11.24 -0.50
C TRP A 63 4.68 9.86 -0.95
N VAL A 64 5.50 9.04 -1.61
CA VAL A 64 5.10 7.70 -2.06
C VAL A 64 4.83 6.78 -0.88
N CYS A 65 5.69 6.83 0.15
CA CYS A 65 5.48 6.10 1.40
C CYS A 65 4.21 6.58 2.12
N THR A 66 3.97 7.90 2.17
CA THR A 66 2.75 8.48 2.76
C THR A 66 1.51 8.00 2.02
N SER A 67 1.49 8.11 0.68
CA SER A 67 0.37 7.68 -0.15
C SER A 67 0.09 6.19 0.00
N LEU A 68 1.12 5.35 0.04
CA LEU A 68 0.97 3.90 0.22
C LEU A 68 0.32 3.56 1.57
N ARG A 69 0.74 4.23 2.66
CA ARG A 69 0.14 4.08 3.99
C ARG A 69 -1.34 4.50 3.98
N VAL A 70 -1.65 5.63 3.37
CA VAL A 70 -3.04 6.14 3.27
C VAL A 70 -3.92 5.17 2.50
N VAL A 71 -3.46 4.64 1.36
CA VAL A 71 -4.20 3.65 0.59
C VAL A 71 -4.46 2.37 1.40
N PHE A 72 -3.46 1.89 2.15
CA PHE A 72 -3.62 0.72 3.02
C PHE A 72 -4.64 0.94 4.14
N ILE A 73 -4.59 2.11 4.80
CA ILE A 73 -5.58 2.50 5.80
C ILE A 73 -6.98 2.59 5.17
N GLY A 74 -7.09 3.17 3.97
CA GLY A 74 -8.33 3.23 3.21
C GLY A 74 -8.92 1.84 2.96
N LEU A 75 -8.11 0.88 2.51
CA LEU A 75 -8.53 -0.51 2.33
C LEU A 75 -9.01 -1.13 3.65
N LEU A 76 -8.25 -0.95 4.74
CA LEU A 76 -8.62 -1.44 6.07
C LEU A 76 -9.94 -0.87 6.60
N MET A 77 -10.35 0.32 6.15
CA MET A 77 -11.64 0.92 6.52
C MET A 77 -12.78 0.48 5.59
N VAL A 78 -12.51 0.37 4.29
CA VAL A 78 -13.54 0.04 3.28
C VAL A 78 -13.96 -1.43 3.34
N PHE A 79 -13.04 -2.36 3.61
CA PHE A 79 -13.38 -3.78 3.74
C PHE A 79 -14.38 -4.10 4.86
N PRO A 80 -14.17 -3.66 6.12
CA PRO A 80 -15.16 -3.91 7.19
C PRO A 80 -16.48 -3.19 6.94
N LEU A 81 -16.47 -1.99 6.34
CA LEU A 81 -17.71 -1.30 5.96
C LEU A 81 -18.50 -2.09 4.91
N THR A 82 -17.81 -2.62 3.90
CA THR A 82 -18.42 -3.47 2.87
C THR A 82 -18.95 -4.76 3.48
N TYR A 83 -18.20 -5.39 4.39
CA TYR A 83 -18.64 -6.60 5.11
C TYR A 83 -19.88 -6.35 5.99
N MET A 84 -19.93 -5.21 6.69
CA MET A 84 -21.09 -4.84 7.50
C MET A 84 -22.34 -4.53 6.67
N LEU A 85 -22.19 -3.96 5.47
CA LEU A 85 -23.30 -3.67 4.56
C LEU A 85 -23.81 -4.89 3.80
N ALA A 86 -22.94 -5.88 3.57
CA ALA A 86 -23.30 -7.14 2.92
C ALA A 86 -24.01 -8.14 3.87
N LYS A 87 -24.04 -7.84 5.17
CA LYS A 87 -24.68 -8.64 6.21
C LYS A 87 -26.04 -8.07 6.59
#